data_AF-A0A4P5QZK0-F1
#
_entry.id   AF-A0A4P5QZK0-F1
#
_cell.length_a   1.000
_cell.length_b   1.000
_cell.length_c   1.000
_cell.angle_alpha   90.00
_cell.angle_beta   90.00
_cell.angle_gamma   90.00
#
_symmetry.space_group_name_H-M   'P 1'
#
loop_
_entity.id
_entity.type
_entity.pdbx_description
1 polymer ?
#
loop_
_entity_poly.entity_id
_entity_poly.type
_entity_poly.pdbx_seq_one_letter_code
_entity_poly.pdbx_strand_id
1 'polypeptide(L)'
;MFLSARDRRRVTLVGLLTLVVVPAVLFFTRGEPQADVATVAAAGVDIEASSATSDAPAPVFLSGPAGVAPTGTAPIAYPSGDSAKLTGQATFSSFNGAPNTVCNAPLAPYGSTLVVKNLNNGRSIACSNVMMPSTPANIMVVLHTRLFVELSDLVNAPIPVSITW
;
A
#
# COMPACT_ATOMS: atom_id res chain seq x y z
N MET A 1 -17.93 -31.21 23.92
CA MET A 1 -18.10 -30.05 23.02
C MET A 1 -19.03 -30.49 21.88
N PHE A 2 -20.30 -30.13 21.94
CA PHE A 2 -21.31 -30.60 20.98
C PHE A 2 -21.40 -29.59 19.81
N LEU A 3 -21.12 -30.03 18.58
CA LEU A 3 -21.33 -29.19 17.40
C LEU A 3 -22.83 -28.91 17.25
N SER A 4 -23.18 -27.63 17.09
CA SER A 4 -24.57 -27.25 16.78
C SER A 4 -25.00 -27.87 15.46
N ALA A 5 -26.30 -28.13 15.28
CA ALA A 5 -26.83 -28.73 14.05
C ALA A 5 -26.47 -27.92 12.78
N ARG A 6 -26.29 -26.61 12.93
CA ARG A 6 -25.88 -25.69 11.87
C ARG A 6 -24.40 -25.84 11.51
N ASP A 7 -23.52 -26.05 12.49
CA ASP A 7 -22.10 -26.34 12.25
C ASP A 7 -21.92 -27.69 11.56
N ARG A 8 -22.67 -28.71 11.96
CA ARG A 8 -22.59 -30.05 11.35
C ARG A 8 -22.95 -30.03 9.86
N ARG A 9 -23.92 -29.19 9.47
CA ARG A 9 -24.29 -28.97 8.05
C ARG A 9 -23.22 -28.20 7.28
N ARG A 10 -22.51 -27.27 7.91
CA ARG A 10 -21.42 -26.54 7.24
C ARG A 10 -20.18 -27.40 7.05
N VAL A 11 -19.80 -28.18 8.05
CA VAL A 11 -18.64 -29.09 7.97
C VAL A 11 -18.86 -30.18 6.90
N THR A 12 -20.08 -30.74 6.81
CA THR A 12 -20.41 -31.74 5.78
C THR A 12 -20.41 -31.17 4.36
N LEU A 13 -20.93 -29.96 4.16
CA LEU A 13 -20.90 -29.29 2.86
C LEU A 13 -19.47 -28.95 2.41
N VAL A 14 -18.63 -28.45 3.32
CA VAL A 14 -17.23 -28.14 3.02
C VAL A 14 -16.45 -29.41 2.65
N GLY A 15 -16.67 -30.51 3.37
CA GLY A 15 -16.03 -31.80 3.07
C GLY A 15 -16.41 -32.38 1.71
N LEU A 16 -17.68 -32.27 1.30
CA LEU A 16 -18.12 -32.70 -0.03
C LEU A 16 -17.52 -31.83 -1.14
N LEU A 17 -17.44 -30.51 -0.92
CA LEU A 17 -16.85 -29.58 -1.88
C LEU A 17 -15.37 -29.86 -2.11
N THR A 18 -14.58 -30.07 -1.04
CA THR A 18 -13.15 -30.38 -1.17
C THR A 18 -12.90 -31.71 -1.86
N LEU A 19 -13.77 -32.71 -1.68
CA LEU A 19 -13.67 -34.00 -2.37
C LEU A 19 -13.86 -33.86 -3.90
N VAL A 20 -14.60 -32.85 -4.36
CA VAL A 20 -14.81 -32.59 -5.79
C VAL A 20 -13.72 -31.68 -6.37
N VAL A 21 -13.32 -30.62 -5.65
CA VAL A 21 -12.41 -29.60 -6.18
C VAL A 21 -10.97 -30.10 -6.30
N VAL A 22 -10.47 -30.87 -5.32
CA VAL A 22 -9.08 -31.35 -5.32
C VAL A 22 -8.75 -32.23 -6.54
N PRO A 23 -9.55 -33.27 -6.89
CA PRO A 23 -9.27 -34.06 -8.08
C PRO A 23 -9.44 -33.26 -9.37
N ALA A 24 -10.37 -32.30 -9.44
CA ALA A 24 -10.53 -31.43 -10.60
C ALA A 24 -9.26 -30.60 -10.86
N VAL A 25 -8.72 -29.93 -9.84
CA VAL A 25 -7.50 -29.12 -9.98
C VAL A 25 -6.31 -29.98 -10.44
N LEU A 26 -6.12 -31.16 -9.86
CA LEU A 26 -5.04 -32.07 -10.26
C LEU A 26 -5.17 -32.58 -11.70
N PHE A 27 -6.40 -32.68 -12.22
CA PHE A 27 -6.64 -33.10 -13.60
C PHE A 27 -6.41 -31.96 -14.60
N PHE A 28 -6.74 -30.72 -14.21
CA PHE A 28 -6.66 -29.55 -15.10
C PHE A 28 -5.28 -28.86 -15.11
N THR A 29 -4.39 -29.10 -14.14
CA THR A 29 -3.06 -28.46 -14.07
C THR A 29 -1.90 -29.33 -14.58
N ARG A 30 -2.18 -30.51 -15.15
CA ARG A 30 -1.16 -31.49 -15.59
C ARG A 30 -0.55 -31.24 -16.97
N GLY A 31 -0.73 -30.08 -17.57
CA GLY A 31 -0.11 -29.73 -18.85
C GLY A 31 0.52 -28.35 -18.81
N GLU A 32 1.84 -28.29 -18.59
CA GLU A 32 2.80 -27.49 -19.37
C GLU A 32 4.20 -27.57 -18.73
N PRO A 33 5.26 -27.88 -19.51
CA PRO A 33 6.64 -27.84 -19.03
C PRO A 33 7.15 -26.39 -19.03
N GLN A 34 7.57 -25.89 -17.87
CA GLN A 34 8.07 -24.51 -17.75
C GLN A 34 9.55 -24.45 -18.16
N ALA A 35 9.82 -23.68 -19.20
CA ALA A 35 11.11 -23.50 -19.85
C ALA A 35 12.07 -22.57 -19.08
N ASP A 36 13.35 -22.84 -19.32
CA ASP A 36 14.61 -22.09 -19.13
C ASP A 36 14.64 -20.80 -18.31
N VAL A 37 15.56 -20.79 -17.34
CA VAL A 37 15.98 -19.63 -16.55
C VAL A 37 17.09 -18.90 -17.31
N ALA A 38 16.79 -17.71 -17.84
CA ALA A 38 17.77 -16.84 -18.48
C ALA A 38 18.70 -16.18 -17.44
N THR A 39 20.01 -16.40 -17.60
CA THR A 39 21.11 -15.72 -16.90
C THR A 39 21.29 -14.30 -17.43
N VAL A 40 21.29 -13.30 -16.54
CA VAL A 40 21.63 -11.91 -16.88
C VAL A 40 23.09 -11.65 -16.51
N ALA A 41 23.93 -11.41 -17.53
CA ALA A 41 25.30 -10.97 -17.39
C ALA A 41 25.37 -9.45 -17.15
N ALA A 42 26.13 -9.02 -16.15
CA ALA A 42 26.45 -7.62 -15.91
C ALA A 42 27.74 -7.24 -16.65
N ALA A 43 27.66 -6.28 -17.58
CA ALA A 43 28.81 -5.68 -18.25
C ALA A 43 29.23 -4.39 -17.51
N GLY A 44 30.53 -4.25 -17.23
CA GLY A 44 31.14 -3.14 -16.50
C GLY A 44 31.43 -1.90 -17.36
N VAL A 45 31.81 -0.81 -16.68
CA VAL A 45 32.44 0.39 -17.28
C VAL A 45 33.56 0.83 -16.34
N ASP A 46 34.80 0.78 -16.85
CA ASP A 46 35.97 1.41 -16.25
C ASP A 46 36.04 2.88 -16.71
N ILE A 47 36.20 3.81 -15.76
CA ILE A 47 36.39 5.24 -16.02
C ILE A 47 37.89 5.53 -15.90
N GLU A 48 38.57 5.71 -17.03
CA GLU A 48 39.95 6.17 -17.07
C GLU A 48 40.01 7.70 -16.94
N ALA A 49 40.64 8.19 -15.87
CA ALA A 49 40.83 9.61 -15.63
C ALA A 49 42.07 10.12 -16.39
N SER A 50 41.86 10.78 -17.53
CA SER A 50 42.91 11.56 -18.20
C SER A 50 43.06 12.93 -17.54
N SER A 51 44.19 13.14 -16.87
CA SER A 51 44.62 14.45 -16.36
C SER A 51 45.27 15.25 -17.49
N ALA A 52 44.54 16.22 -18.06
CA ALA A 52 45.11 17.21 -18.97
C ALA A 52 45.46 18.49 -18.19
N THR A 53 46.75 18.77 -18.05
CA THR A 53 47.27 20.01 -17.47
C THR A 53 47.16 21.12 -18.52
N SER A 54 46.16 21.99 -18.40
CA SER A 54 46.05 23.22 -19.19
C SER A 54 46.12 24.40 -18.24
N ASP A 55 47.24 25.11 -18.25
CA ASP A 55 47.44 26.36 -17.52
C ASP A 55 46.59 27.44 -18.18
N ALA A 56 45.44 27.76 -17.58
CA ALA A 56 44.55 28.83 -18.01
C ALA A 56 44.78 30.06 -17.10
N PRO A 57 44.94 31.28 -17.66
CA PRO A 57 45.14 32.46 -16.83
C PRO A 57 43.93 32.74 -15.95
N ALA A 58 44.20 33.11 -14.69
CA ALA A 58 43.18 33.33 -13.68
C ALA A 58 42.18 34.44 -14.10
N PRO A 59 40.87 34.25 -13.87
CA PRO A 59 39.86 35.24 -14.24
C PRO A 59 40.02 36.52 -13.42
N VAL A 60 40.06 37.66 -14.11
CA VAL A 60 40.02 38.99 -13.50
C VAL A 60 38.57 39.38 -13.26
N PHE A 61 38.17 39.45 -11.99
CA PHE A 61 36.86 39.97 -11.61
C PHE A 61 36.89 41.51 -11.66
N LEU A 62 36.14 42.09 -12.59
CA LEU A 62 35.82 43.52 -12.57
C LEU A 62 34.94 43.80 -11.34
N SER A 63 35.49 44.54 -10.36
CA SER A 63 34.80 44.91 -9.12
C SER A 63 33.64 45.86 -9.40
N GLY A 64 32.49 45.30 -9.81
CA GLY A 64 31.22 46.02 -9.84
C GLY A 64 30.70 46.27 -8.41
N PRO A 65 29.75 47.21 -8.22
CA PRO A 65 29.12 47.45 -6.93
C PRO A 65 28.59 46.15 -6.34
N ALA A 66 28.81 45.94 -5.04
CA ALA A 66 28.34 44.75 -4.35
C ALA A 66 26.82 44.59 -4.55
N GLY A 67 26.40 43.46 -5.12
CA GLY A 67 24.99 43.12 -5.22
C GLY A 67 24.37 43.14 -3.83
N VAL A 68 23.25 43.84 -3.68
CA VAL A 68 22.49 43.86 -2.41
C VAL A 68 22.11 42.41 -2.10
N ALA A 69 22.58 41.91 -0.96
CA ALA A 69 22.24 40.57 -0.51
C ALA A 69 20.70 40.48 -0.40
N PRO A 70 20.07 39.47 -1.00
CA PRO A 70 18.63 39.30 -0.88
C PRO A 70 18.28 39.09 0.60
N THR A 71 17.59 40.06 1.20
CA THR A 71 17.08 40.00 2.59
C THR A 71 15.77 39.23 2.70
N GLY A 72 15.30 38.64 1.60
CA GLY A 72 14.10 37.84 1.56
C GLY A 72 14.36 36.43 2.07
N THR A 73 13.84 36.10 3.24
CA THR A 73 13.56 34.71 3.65
C THR A 73 12.39 34.21 2.82
N ALA A 74 12.65 33.81 1.57
CA ALA A 74 11.70 33.05 0.80
C ALA A 74 11.48 31.70 1.53
N PRO A 75 10.24 31.34 1.90
CA PRO A 75 9.99 30.04 2.50
C PRO A 75 10.33 28.95 1.48
N ILE A 76 11.38 28.18 1.75
CA ILE A 76 11.69 26.97 1.01
C ILE A 76 10.70 25.91 1.48
N ALA A 77 9.70 25.63 0.65
CA ALA A 77 8.80 24.51 0.88
C ALA A 77 9.58 23.21 0.65
N TYR A 78 10.08 22.60 1.72
CA TYR A 78 10.55 21.22 1.65
C TYR A 78 9.34 20.31 1.40
N PRO A 79 9.36 19.41 0.40
CA PRO A 79 8.34 18.39 0.29
C PRO A 79 8.36 17.61 1.60
N SER A 80 7.20 17.56 2.28
CA SER A 80 7.02 16.78 3.49
C SER A 80 7.46 15.36 3.17
N GLY A 81 8.37 14.78 3.96
CA GLY A 81 8.88 13.43 3.69
C GLY A 81 7.74 12.49 3.34
N ASP A 82 7.80 11.88 2.15
CA ASP A 82 6.71 11.11 1.56
C ASP A 82 6.25 10.03 2.56
N SER A 83 5.19 10.35 3.30
CA SER A 83 4.46 9.34 4.06
C SER A 83 3.78 8.49 3.01
N ALA A 84 4.07 7.19 3.01
CA ALA A 84 3.57 6.31 1.97
C ALA A 84 2.04 6.44 1.89
N LYS A 85 1.55 6.88 0.72
CA LYS A 85 0.16 7.25 0.53
C LYS A 85 -0.48 6.35 -0.50
N LEU A 86 -1.59 5.74 -0.12
CA LEU A 86 -2.46 4.98 -1.01
C LEU A 86 -3.79 5.69 -1.15
N THR A 87 -4.41 5.60 -2.33
CA THR A 87 -5.75 6.14 -2.57
C THR A 87 -6.61 5.08 -3.23
N GLY A 88 -7.89 5.06 -2.87
CA GLY A 88 -8.88 4.20 -3.51
C GLY A 88 -10.14 4.09 -2.65
N GLN A 89 -10.83 2.96 -2.73
CA GLN A 89 -12.14 2.82 -2.11
C GLN A 89 -12.06 2.14 -0.74
N ALA A 90 -12.84 2.65 0.22
CA ALA A 90 -13.07 2.03 1.51
C ALA A 90 -14.49 1.47 1.62
N THR A 91 -14.60 0.33 2.27
CA THR A 91 -15.88 -0.25 2.72
C THR A 91 -15.78 -0.67 4.18
N PHE A 92 -16.85 -1.27 4.71
CA PHE A 92 -16.89 -1.74 6.09
C PHE A 92 -17.18 -3.23 6.22
N SER A 93 -16.78 -3.80 7.35
CA SER A 93 -17.12 -5.15 7.77
C SER A 93 -17.24 -5.22 9.30
N SER A 94 -17.86 -6.27 9.84
CA SER A 94 -17.99 -6.45 11.29
C SER A 94 -16.76 -7.04 11.96
N PHE A 95 -15.76 -7.53 11.21
CA PHE A 95 -14.56 -8.23 11.70
C PHE A 95 -14.82 -9.10 12.95
N ASN A 96 -15.63 -10.15 12.78
CA ASN A 96 -16.06 -11.01 13.89
C ASN A 96 -14.86 -11.51 14.73
N GLY A 97 -14.83 -11.13 16.00
CA GLY A 97 -13.78 -11.54 16.94
C GLY A 97 -12.55 -10.64 16.98
N ALA A 98 -12.51 -9.55 16.21
CA ALA A 98 -11.43 -8.56 16.26
C ALA A 98 -11.85 -7.30 17.07
N PRO A 99 -10.88 -6.52 17.59
CA PRO A 99 -11.18 -5.23 18.22
C PRO A 99 -11.86 -4.24 17.29
N ASN A 100 -12.69 -3.34 17.83
CA ASN A 100 -13.41 -2.33 17.05
C ASN A 100 -12.52 -1.24 16.42
N THR A 101 -11.20 -1.31 16.62
CA THR A 101 -10.18 -0.34 16.17
C THR A 101 -9.37 -0.84 14.98
N VAL A 102 -9.72 -2.00 14.42
CA VAL A 102 -8.97 -2.62 13.32
C VAL A 102 -9.51 -2.23 11.95
N CYS A 103 -8.63 -2.34 10.96
CA CYS A 103 -8.94 -2.26 9.55
C CYS A 103 -8.05 -3.25 8.79
N ASN A 104 -8.40 -3.55 7.55
CA ASN A 104 -7.58 -4.39 6.68
C ASN A 104 -7.31 -3.63 5.38
N ALA A 105 -6.05 -3.32 5.14
CA ALA A 105 -5.54 -2.76 3.90
C ALA A 105 -4.35 -3.64 3.43
N PRO A 106 -4.54 -4.53 2.45
CA PRO A 106 -3.53 -5.53 2.08
C PRO A 106 -2.26 -4.94 1.45
N LEU A 107 -2.32 -3.70 0.99
CA LEU A 107 -1.19 -2.98 0.40
C LEU A 107 -0.41 -2.14 1.43
N ALA A 108 -0.89 -2.05 2.67
CA ALA A 108 -0.20 -1.37 3.76
C ALA A 108 0.43 -2.39 4.71
N PRO A 109 1.48 -2.04 5.46
CA PRO A 109 2.11 -2.94 6.43
C PRO A 109 1.10 -3.44 7.47
N TYR A 110 1.11 -4.73 7.79
CA TYR A 110 0.27 -5.28 8.86
C TYR A 110 0.86 -4.94 10.24
N GLY A 111 0.00 -4.72 11.23
CA GLY A 111 0.38 -4.34 12.59
C GLY A 111 0.70 -2.84 12.76
N SER A 112 0.73 -2.05 11.69
CA SER A 112 0.91 -0.59 11.78
C SER A 112 -0.42 0.13 11.98
N THR A 113 -0.34 1.36 12.50
CA THR A 113 -1.48 2.27 12.60
C THR A 113 -1.60 3.05 11.30
N LEU A 114 -2.69 2.83 10.57
CA LEU A 114 -3.02 3.56 9.36
C LEU A 114 -3.90 4.76 9.70
N VAL A 115 -3.68 5.87 9.02
CA VAL A 115 -4.58 7.02 9.02
C VAL A 115 -5.39 6.97 7.73
N VAL A 116 -6.71 6.82 7.88
CA VAL A 116 -7.65 6.74 6.75
C VAL A 116 -8.45 8.04 6.72
N LYS A 117 -8.31 8.78 5.64
CA LYS A 117 -9.00 10.05 5.39
C LYS A 117 -10.03 9.89 4.28
N ASN A 118 -11.27 10.27 4.56
CA ASN A 118 -12.34 10.34 3.58
C ASN A 118 -12.16 11.57 2.68
N LEU A 119 -12.11 11.34 1.38
CA LEU A 119 -11.89 12.41 0.39
C LEU A 119 -13.16 13.21 0.11
N ASN A 120 -14.35 12.71 0.43
CA ASN A 120 -15.61 13.42 0.24
C ASN A 120 -15.86 14.50 1.31
N ASN A 121 -15.47 14.24 2.56
CA ASN A 121 -15.79 15.12 3.70
C ASN A 121 -14.56 15.56 4.52
N GLY A 122 -13.37 15.06 4.19
CA GLY A 122 -12.11 15.42 4.84
C GLY A 122 -11.90 14.80 6.23
N ARG A 123 -12.83 14.00 6.76
CA ARG A 123 -12.68 13.34 8.06
C ARG A 123 -11.59 12.28 8.01
N SER A 124 -10.89 12.10 9.13
CA SER A 124 -9.83 11.11 9.27
C SER A 124 -10.05 10.27 10.51
N ILE A 125 -9.72 8.98 10.42
CA ILE A 125 -9.71 8.03 11.52
C ILE A 125 -8.38 7.27 11.52
N ALA A 126 -7.97 6.78 12.68
CA ALA A 126 -6.81 5.90 12.82
C ALA A 126 -7.27 4.47 13.09
N CYS A 127 -6.63 3.49 12.47
CA CYS A 127 -6.96 2.08 12.63
C CYS A 127 -5.71 1.20 12.59
N SER A 128 -5.72 0.08 13.30
CA SER A 128 -4.64 -0.89 13.25
C SER A 128 -4.86 -1.85 12.09
N ASN A 129 -3.86 -1.97 11.20
CA ASN A 129 -3.95 -2.85 10.05
C ASN A 129 -3.81 -4.32 10.47
N VAL A 130 -4.83 -5.13 10.19
CA VAL A 130 -4.84 -6.57 10.46
C VAL A 130 -5.09 -7.32 9.18
N MET A 131 -4.57 -8.55 9.10
CA MET A 131 -4.78 -9.41 7.95
C MET A 131 -6.21 -9.99 7.97
N MET A 132 -6.90 -9.89 6.83
CA MET A 132 -8.20 -10.53 6.59
C MET A 132 -8.06 -11.63 5.52
N PRO A 133 -8.82 -12.74 5.59
CA PRO A 133 -8.73 -13.83 4.60
C PRO A 133 -8.96 -13.40 3.15
N SER A 134 -9.77 -12.37 2.93
CA SER A 134 -10.03 -11.82 1.60
C SER A 134 -10.48 -10.37 1.68
N THR A 135 -9.88 -9.52 0.85
CA THR A 135 -10.37 -8.16 0.60
C THR A 135 -11.22 -8.19 -0.68
N PRO A 136 -12.44 -7.60 -0.70
CA PRO A 136 -13.23 -7.51 -1.92
C PRO A 136 -12.46 -6.81 -3.04
N ALA A 137 -12.73 -7.22 -4.29
CA ALA A 137 -12.11 -6.56 -5.45
C ALA A 137 -12.45 -5.06 -5.47
N ASN A 138 -11.50 -4.25 -5.94
CA ASN A 138 -11.61 -2.78 -6.02
C ASN A 138 -11.77 -2.05 -4.67
N ILE A 139 -11.55 -2.74 -3.54
CA ILE A 139 -11.51 -2.13 -2.21
C ILE A 139 -10.06 -2.10 -1.72
N MET A 140 -9.58 -0.91 -1.38
CA MET A 140 -8.23 -0.71 -0.83
C MET A 140 -8.17 -0.95 0.67
N VAL A 141 -9.24 -0.61 1.39
CA VAL A 141 -9.32 -0.79 2.84
C VAL A 141 -10.72 -1.20 3.27
N VAL A 142 -10.78 -2.17 4.16
CA VAL A 142 -12.00 -2.57 4.86
C VAL A 142 -11.87 -2.09 6.29
N LEU A 143 -12.76 -1.21 6.72
CA LEU A 143 -12.79 -0.65 8.06
C LEU A 143 -13.74 -1.45 8.95
N HIS A 144 -13.46 -1.53 10.25
CA HIS A 144 -14.49 -1.98 11.18
C HIS A 144 -15.72 -1.07 11.09
N THR A 145 -16.93 -1.66 11.12
CA THR A 145 -18.20 -0.94 10.92
C THR A 145 -18.31 0.29 11.84
N ARG A 146 -17.85 0.15 13.09
CA ARG A 146 -17.79 1.27 14.05
C ARG A 146 -16.95 2.45 13.57
N LEU A 147 -15.75 2.19 13.04
CA LEU A 147 -14.85 3.22 12.52
C LEU A 147 -15.40 3.84 11.23
N PHE A 148 -16.07 3.04 10.41
CA PHE A 148 -16.69 3.54 9.19
C PHE A 148 -17.76 4.58 9.51
N VAL A 149 -18.62 4.34 10.52
CA VAL A 149 -19.66 5.30 10.94
C VAL A 149 -19.08 6.63 11.43
N GLU A 150 -17.88 6.63 12.03
CA GLU A 150 -17.19 7.88 12.42
C GLU A 150 -16.71 8.66 11.17
N LEU A 151 -16.38 7.94 10.10
CA LEU A 151 -15.85 8.46 8.86
C LEU A 151 -16.93 8.89 7.84
N SER A 152 -18.04 8.14 7.73
CA SER A 152 -19.19 8.37 6.85
C SER A 152 -20.40 7.51 7.25
N ASP A 153 -21.58 7.81 6.69
CA ASP A 153 -22.75 6.94 6.81
C ASP A 153 -22.57 5.65 5.98
N LEU A 154 -23.03 4.51 6.51
CA LEU A 154 -22.92 3.18 5.93
C LEU A 154 -23.53 3.09 4.52
N VAL A 155 -24.58 3.88 4.27
CA VAL A 155 -25.26 3.91 2.95
C VAL A 155 -24.38 4.48 1.84
N ASN A 156 -23.33 5.22 2.18
CA ASN A 156 -22.42 5.81 1.20
C ASN A 156 -21.27 4.87 0.82
N ALA A 157 -21.19 3.68 1.42
CA ALA A 157 -20.15 2.72 1.05
C ALA A 157 -20.36 2.19 -0.38
N PRO A 158 -19.29 2.06 -1.19
CA PRO A 158 -17.90 2.40 -0.89
C PRO A 158 -17.57 3.90 -1.07
N ILE A 159 -16.71 4.43 -0.20
CA ILE A 159 -16.27 5.85 -0.21
C ILE A 159 -14.82 6.00 -0.67
N PRO A 160 -14.46 7.09 -1.37
CA PRO A 160 -13.08 7.37 -1.74
C PRO A 160 -12.28 7.83 -0.51
N VAL A 161 -11.14 7.20 -0.28
CA VAL A 161 -10.24 7.48 0.85
C VAL A 161 -8.79 7.61 0.41
N SER A 162 -8.00 8.32 1.22
CA SER A 162 -6.55 8.24 1.23
C SER A 162 -6.05 7.62 2.53
N ILE A 163 -5.09 6.71 2.42
CA ILE A 163 -4.46 5.98 3.51
C ILE A 163 -3.02 6.45 3.61
N THR A 164 -2.55 6.73 4.82
CA THR A 164 -1.14 7.06 5.10
C THR A 164 -0.65 6.30 6.33
N TRP A 165 0.64 5.97 6.36
CA TRP A 165 1.32 5.33 7.49
C TRP A 165 2.77 5.80 7.62
#